data_AF-A0A433WQM4-F1
#
_entry.id   AF-A0A433WQM4-F1
#
_cell.length_a   1.000
_cell.length_b   1.000
_cell.length_c   1.000
_cell.angle_alpha   90.00
_cell.angle_beta   90.00
_cell.angle_gamma   90.00
#
_symmetry.space_group_name_H-M   'P 1'
#
loop_
_entity.id
_entity.type
_entity.pdbx_description
1 polymer ?
#
loop_
_entity_poly.entity_id
_entity_poly.type
_entity_poly.pdbx_seq_one_letter_code
_entity_poly.pdbx_strand_id
1 'polypeptide(L)' 'MPRRSILSAAERDSLLALPDTQDELIRLYTFSEPDLSLIRQRRGDAN' A
#
# COMPACT_ATOMS: atom_id res chain seq x y z
N MET A 1 -22.31 2.24 -27.07
CA MET A 1 -22.23 3.27 -26.02
C MET A 1 -20.78 3.38 -25.57
N PRO A 2 -20.07 4.50 -25.84
CA PRO A 2 -18.69 4.65 -25.37
C PRO A 2 -18.67 4.74 -23.84
N ARG A 3 -17.75 4.03 -23.19
CA ARG A 3 -17.56 4.14 -21.74
C ARG A 3 -16.94 5.51 -21.45
N ARG A 4 -17.64 6.35 -20.68
CA ARG A 4 -17.07 7.59 -20.17
C ARG A 4 -15.99 7.25 -19.13
N SER A 5 -14.80 7.79 -19.31
CA SER A 5 -13.77 7.78 -18.28
C SER A 5 -14.23 8.65 -17.11
N ILE A 6 -14.19 8.09 -15.90
CA ILE A 6 -14.55 8.80 -14.66
C ILE A 6 -13.38 9.67 -14.18
N LEU A 7 -12.15 9.22 -14.43
CA LEU A 7 -10.92 9.91 -14.07
C LEU A 7 -10.24 10.50 -15.32
N SER A 8 -9.62 11.65 -15.15
CA SER A 8 -8.59 12.18 -16.04
C SER A 8 -7.34 11.31 -16.02
N ALA A 9 -6.44 11.55 -16.98
CA ALA A 9 -5.15 10.86 -17.02
C ALA A 9 -4.33 11.12 -15.74
N ALA A 10 -4.25 12.37 -15.28
CA ALA A 10 -3.51 12.73 -14.07
C ALA A 10 -4.08 12.09 -12.80
N GLU A 11 -5.41 12.01 -12.67
CA GLU A 11 -6.05 11.33 -11.54
C GLU A 11 -5.78 9.82 -11.55
N ARG A 12 -5.75 9.21 -12.73
CA ARG A 12 -5.39 7.79 -12.88
C ARG A 12 -3.92 7.55 -12.52
N ASP A 13 -3.04 8.43 -12.97
CA ASP A 13 -1.60 8.33 -12.69
C ASP A 13 -1.33 8.50 -11.20
N SER A 14 -1.99 9.44 -10.54
CA SER A 14 -1.89 9.63 -9.08
C SER A 14 -2.39 8.42 -8.30
N LEU A 15 -3.47 7.75 -8.75
CA LEU A 15 -3.99 6.54 -8.10
C LEU A 15 -3.01 5.37 -8.15
N LEU A 16 -2.20 5.29 -9.21
CA LEU A 16 -1.23 4.22 -9.44
C LEU A 16 0.20 4.64 -9.08
N ALA A 17 0.38 5.87 -8.58
CA ALA A 17 1.68 6.36 -8.17
C ALA A 17 2.18 5.56 -6.97
N LEU A 18 3.47 5.24 -7.00
CA LEU A 18 4.15 4.72 -5.82
C LEU A 18 4.46 5.89 -4.89
N PRO A 19 4.42 5.68 -3.56
CA PRO A 19 4.90 6.68 -2.61
C PRO A 19 6.35 7.03 -2.90
N ASP A 20 6.66 8.32 -3.04
CA ASP A 20 7.99 8.81 -3.38
C ASP A 20 8.73 9.40 -2.17
N THR A 21 8.02 9.57 -1.05
CA THR A 21 8.60 10.02 0.21
C THR A 21 8.77 8.89 1.22
N GLN A 22 9.81 9.00 2.04
CA GLN A 22 10.05 8.06 3.14
C GLN A 22 8.91 8.09 4.17
N ASP A 23 8.33 9.24 4.45
CA ASP A 23 7.23 9.38 5.42
C ASP A 23 5.97 8.66 4.95
N GLU A 24 5.66 8.70 3.66
CA GLU A 24 4.54 7.95 3.09
C GLU A 24 4.82 6.44 3.09
N LEU A 25 6.05 6.03 2.79
CA LEU A 25 6.45 4.63 2.90
C LEU A 25 6.29 4.11 4.33
N ILE A 26 6.76 4.88 5.33
CA ILE A 26 6.57 4.54 6.74
C ILE A 26 5.07 4.44 7.05
N ARG A 27 4.26 5.40 6.63
CA ARG A 27 2.81 5.39 6.88
C ARG A 27 2.11 4.18 6.27
N LEU A 28 2.47 3.80 5.04
CA LEU A 28 1.77 2.78 4.27
C LEU A 28 2.26 1.35 4.54
N TYR A 29 3.52 1.18 4.97
CA TYR A 29 4.16 -0.13 5.09
C TYR A 29 4.68 -0.47 6.50
N THR A 30 4.42 0.37 7.51
CA THR A 30 4.74 0.01 8.90
C THR A 30 3.70 -0.95 9.45
N PHE A 31 4.18 -2.10 9.94
CA PHE A 31 3.34 -3.03 10.69
C PHE A 31 3.04 -2.50 12.08
N SER A 32 1.77 -2.61 12.47
CA SER A 32 1.35 -2.40 13.85
C SER A 32 1.72 -3.59 14.74
N GLU A 33 1.62 -3.44 16.07
CA GLU A 33 1.89 -4.56 16.98
C GLU A 33 0.96 -5.77 16.74
N PRO A 34 -0.35 -5.59 16.45
CA PRO A 34 -1.21 -6.70 16.01
C PRO A 34 -0.72 -7.40 14.75
N ASP A 35 -0.26 -6.65 13.74
CA ASP A 35 0.26 -7.22 12.49
C ASP A 35 1.51 -8.05 12.76
N LEU A 36 2.44 -7.52 13.57
CA LEU A 36 3.65 -8.22 13.96
C LEU A 36 3.36 -9.50 14.75
N SER A 37 2.38 -9.45 15.65
CA SER A 37 1.92 -10.63 16.40
C SER A 37 1.40 -11.73 15.47
N LEU A 38 0.61 -11.37 14.46
CA LEU A 38 0.11 -12.31 13.46
C LEU A 38 1.23 -12.88 12.59
N ILE A 39 2.18 -12.05 12.17
CA ILE A 39 3.34 -12.48 11.38
C ILE A 39 4.16 -13.50 12.16
N ARG A 40 4.48 -13.22 13.44
CA ARG A 40 5.24 -14.13 14.32
C ARG A 40 4.53 -15.47 14.48
N GLN A 41 3.21 -15.46 14.71
CA GLN A 41 2.43 -16.68 14.85
C GLN A 41 2.47 -17.54 13.57
N ARG A 42 2.47 -16.93 12.39
CA ARG A 42 2.39 -17.65 11.10
C ARG A 42 3.74 -18.04 10.52
N ARG A 43 4.81 -17.27 10.76
CA ARG A 43 6.13 -17.55 10.18
C ARG A 43 6.92 -18.60 10.96
N GLY A 44 6.57 -18.87 12.23
CA GLY A 44 7.35 -19.76 13.09
C GLY A 44 8.78 -19.25 13.32
N ASP A 45 9.68 -20.10 13.79
CA ASP A 45 11.06 -19.75 14.13
C ASP A 45 12.01 -19.66 12.92
N ALA A 46 11.48 -19.42 11.71
CA ALA A 46 12.28 -19.28 10.51
C ALA A 46 12.92 -17.89 10.44
N ASN A 47 13.93 -17.62 11.27
CA ASN A 47 15.01 -16.63 11.10
C ASN A 47 16.23 -16.99 11.95
#